data_AF-A0A8J4SXF1-F1
#
_entry.id   AF-A0A8J4SXF1-F1
#
_cell.length_a   1.000
_cell.length_b   1.000
_cell.length_c   1.000
_cell.angle_alpha   90.00
_cell.angle_beta   90.00
_cell.angle_gamma   90.00
#
_symmetry.space_group_name_H-M   'P 1'
#
loop_
_entity.id
_entity.type
_entity.pdbx_description
1 polymer ?
#
loop_
_entity_poly.entity_id
_entity_poly.type
_entity_poly.pdbx_seq_one_letter_code
_entity_poly.pdbx_strand_id
1 'polypeptide(L)' 'MTVNEITEQFSLSRPAISHHLKLLLEKGLISVEQKGTQRYYSASLKSSVELLKKLVAAMEEECL' A
#
# COMPACT_ATOMS: atom_id res chain seq x y z
N MET A 1 -8.64 -6.79 -1.20
CA MET A 1 -9.22 -7.19 -2.50
C MET A 1 -8.21 -8.00 -3.28
N THR A 2 -8.65 -9.02 -4.02
CA THR A 2 -7.81 -9.80 -4.93
C THR A 2 -7.60 -9.09 -6.27
N VAL A 3 -6.60 -9.50 -7.06
CA VAL A 3 -6.37 -8.94 -8.40
C VAL A 3 -7.60 -9.08 -9.29
N ASN A 4 -8.38 -10.15 -9.13
CA ASN A 4 -9.58 -10.40 -9.93
C ASN A 4 -10.68 -9.39 -9.58
N GLU A 5 -10.99 -9.26 -8.29
CA GLU A 5 -11.96 -8.28 -7.78
C GLU A 5 -11.57 -6.85 -8.17
N ILE A 6 -10.27 -6.52 -8.14
CA ILE A 6 -9.79 -5.22 -8.58
C ILE A 6 -10.01 -5.06 -10.09
N THR A 7 -9.63 -6.05 -10.89
CA THR A 7 -9.79 -5.97 -12.36
C THR A 7 -11.25 -5.78 -12.76
N GLU A 8 -12.20 -6.44 -12.09
CA GLU A 8 -13.64 -6.30 -12.37
C GLU A 8 -14.18 -4.87 -12.18
N GLN A 9 -13.49 -4.03 -11.40
CA GLN A 9 -13.87 -2.64 -11.15
C GLN A 9 -13.27 -1.63 -12.14
N PHE A 10 -12.39 -2.06 -13.04
CA PHE A 10 -11.73 -1.18 -14.01
C PHE A 10 -11.87 -1.71 -15.43
N SER A 11 -11.98 -0.82 -16.41
CA SER A 11 -11.95 -1.17 -17.84
C SER A 11 -10.54 -1.48 -18.37
N LEU A 12 -9.59 -1.79 -17.48
CA LEU A 12 -8.18 -2.04 -17.79
C LEU A 12 -7.89 -3.54 -17.87
N SER A 13 -6.86 -3.89 -18.63
CA SER A 13 -6.42 -5.28 -18.72
C SER A 13 -5.76 -5.76 -17.42
N ARG A 14 -5.87 -7.06 -17.12
CA ARG A 14 -5.20 -7.70 -15.99
C ARG A 14 -3.69 -7.41 -15.91
N PRO A 15 -2.92 -7.45 -17.02
CA PRO A 15 -1.51 -7.07 -17.00
C PRO A 15 -1.27 -5.62 -16.55
N ALA A 16 -2.11 -4.68 -17.00
CA ALA A 16 -2.01 -3.27 -16.60
C ALA A 16 -2.32 -3.08 -15.10
N ILE A 17 -3.37 -3.73 -14.60
CA ILE A 17 -3.70 -3.73 -13.16
C ILE A 17 -2.55 -4.31 -12.35
N SER A 18 -1.99 -5.44 -12.78
CA SER A 18 -0.88 -6.10 -12.09
C SER A 18 0.38 -5.22 -12.06
N HIS A 19 0.65 -4.49 -13.15
CA HIS A 19 1.74 -3.53 -13.24
C HIS A 19 1.55 -2.38 -12.23
N HIS A 20 0.36 -1.77 -12.17
CA HIS A 20 0.07 -0.71 -11.21
C HIS A 20 0.14 -1.19 -9.76
N LEU A 21 -0.40 -2.37 -9.45
CA LEU A 21 -0.32 -2.94 -8.10
C LEU A 21 1.12 -3.17 -7.67
N LYS A 22 1.99 -3.63 -8.59
CA LYS A 22 3.42 -3.77 -8.32
C LYS A 22 4.06 -2.42 -7.99
N LEU A 23 3.80 -1.39 -8.79
CA LEU A 23 4.35 -0.05 -8.56
C LEU A 23 3.86 0.54 -7.22
N LEU A 24 2.56 0.42 -6.92
CA LEU A 24 1.98 0.91 -5.67
C LEU A 24 2.58 0.19 -4.45
N LEU A 25 2.84 -1.11 -4.56
CA LEU A 25 3.49 -1.90 -3.52
C LEU A 25 4.95 -1.47 -3.32
N GLU A 26 5.70 -1.25 -4.41
CA GLU A 26 7.08 -0.74 -4.36
C GLU A 26 7.16 0.66 -3.73
N LYS A 27 6.15 1.50 -3.96
CA LYS A 27 6.03 2.82 -3.31
C LYS A 27 5.48 2.75 -1.88
N GLY A 28 5.12 1.57 -1.39
CA GLY A 28 4.59 1.36 -0.03
C GLY A 28 3.20 1.95 0.20
N LEU A 29 2.48 2.30 -0.87
CA LEU A 29 1.12 2.88 -0.83
C LEU A 29 0.04 1.82 -0.60
N ILE A 30 0.35 0.57 -0.93
CA ILE A 30 -0.48 -0.58 -0.63
C ILE A 30 0.35 -1.66 0.06
N SER A 31 -0.33 -2.56 0.77
CA SER A 31 0.23 -3.79 1.31
C SER A 31 -0.44 -5.00 0.67
N VAL A 32 0.20 -6.16 0.80
CA VAL A 32 -0.33 -7.42 0.30
C VAL A 32 -0.22 -8.50 1.37
N GLU A 33 -1.29 -9.27 1.55
CA GLU A 33 -1.36 -10.43 2.42
C GLU A 33 -1.72 -11.66 1.58
N GLN A 34 -1.02 -12.78 1.79
CA GLN A 34 -1.35 -14.04 1.12
C GLN A 34 -2.29 -14.87 2.00
N LYS A 35 -3.45 -15.26 1.46
CA LYS A 35 -4.39 -16.18 2.10
C LYS A 35 -4.65 -17.34 1.16
N GLY A 36 -4.07 -18.50 1.48
CA GLY A 36 -4.05 -19.66 0.59
C GLY A 36 -3.31 -19.36 -0.71
N THR A 37 -3.99 -19.54 -1.84
CA THR A 37 -3.46 -19.25 -3.19
C THR A 37 -3.72 -17.82 -3.66
N GLN A 38 -4.47 -17.03 -2.89
CA GLN A 38 -4.87 -15.68 -3.26
C GLN A 38 -4.02 -14.62 -2.56
N ARG A 39 -3.80 -13.51 -3.26
CA ARG A 39 -3.17 -12.30 -2.73
C ARG A 39 -4.22 -11.22 -2.54
N TYR A 40 -4.27 -10.68 -1.33
CA TYR A 40 -5.19 -9.62 -0.93
C TYR A 40 -4.42 -8.31 -0.77
N TYR A 41 -4.78 -7.32 -1.57
CA TYR A 41 -4.22 -5.97 -1.52
C TYR A 41 -5.10 -5.05 -0.68
N SER A 42 -4.48 -4.14 0.07
CA SER A 42 -5.13 -3.09 0.86
C SER A 42 -4.28 -1.83 0.88
N ALA A 43 -4.90 -0.67 1.14
CA ALA A 43 -4.16 0.59 1.28
C ALA A 43 -3.22 0.53 2.50
N SER A 44 -2.02 1.07 2.35
CA SER A 44 -1.02 1.14 3.40
C SER A 44 -0.92 2.56 3.94
N LEU A 45 -1.11 2.69 5.25
CA LEU A 45 -0.89 3.95 5.99
C LEU A 45 0.55 4.05 6.53
N LYS A 46 1.42 3.08 6.21
CA LYS A 46 2.73 2.94 6.83
C LYS A 46 3.59 4.20 6.65
N SER A 47 3.68 4.73 5.43
CA SER A 47 4.45 5.94 5.15
C SER A 47 3.95 7.16 5.92
N SER A 48 2.63 7.36 5.98
CA SER A 48 2.02 8.46 6.74
C SER A 48 2.28 8.33 8.23
N VAL A 49 2.15 7.11 8.79
CA VAL A 49 2.45 6.85 10.20
C VAL A 49 3.93 7.06 10.51
N GLU A 50 4.83 6.64 9.63
CA GLU A 50 6.27 6.89 9.79
C GLU A 50 6.61 8.39 9.74
N LEU A 51 5.93 9.17 8.88
CA LEU A 51 6.10 10.62 8.86
C LEU A 51 5.63 11.27 10.16
N LEU A 52 4.46 10.86 10.67
CA LEU A 52 3.94 11.35 11.95
C LEU A 52 4.89 11.00 13.10
N LYS A 53 5.43 9.79 13.14
CA LYS A 53 6.44 9.40 14.15
C LYS A 53 7.68 10.27 14.09
N LYS A 54 8.20 10.56 12.89
CA LYS A 54 9.36 11.44 12.71
C LYS A 54 9.07 12.86 13.21
N LEU A 55 7.88 13.37 12.94
CA LEU A 55 7.46 14.68 13.44
C LEU A 55 7.42 14.69 14.97
N VAL A 56 6.82 13.68 15.60
CA VAL A 56 6.78 13.56 17.07
C VAL A 56 8.19 13.49 17.65
N ALA A 57 9.06 12.65 17.09
CA ALA A 57 10.45 12.54 17.55
C ALA A 57 11.23 13.88 17.43
N ALA A 58 11.04 14.61 16.34
CA ALA A 58 11.67 15.92 16.16
C ALA A 58 11.18 16.95 17.21
N MET A 59 9.89 16.91 17.56
CA MET A 59 9.37 17.75 18.63
C MET A 59 9.92 17.36 20.01
N GLU A 60 10.13 16.06 20.27
CA GLU A 60 10.74 15.59 21.52
C GLU A 60 12.21 16.00 21.65
N GLU A 61 12.96 16.05 20.54
CA GLU A 61 14.37 16.49 20.52
C GLU A 61 14.55 18.00 20.67
N GLU A 62 13.59 18.82 20.24
CA GLU A 62 13.66 20.29 20.36
C GLU A 62 12.99 20.85 21.63
N CYS A 63 12.23 20.03 22.36
CA CYS A 63 11.48 20.46 23.55
C CYS A 63 12.07 19.98 24.88
N LEU A 64 13.30 19.44 24.88
CA LEU A 64 14.11 19.11 26.07
C LEU A 64 15.50 19.76 26.01
#